data_AF-A0AAV0Y3E9-F1
#
_entry.id   AF-A0AAV0Y3E9-F1
#
_cell.length_a   1.000
_cell.length_b   1.000
_cell.length_c   1.000
_cell.angle_alpha   90.00
_cell.angle_beta   90.00
_cell.angle_gamma   90.00
#
_symmetry.space_group_name_H-M   'P 1'
#
loop_
_entity.id
_entity.type
_entity.pdbx_description
1 polymer ?
#
loop_
_entity_poly.entity_id
_entity_poly.type
_entity_poly.pdbx_seq_one_letter_code
_entity_poly.pdbx_strand_id
1 'polypeptide(L)'
;MYAQTQVILNCSVLPNLLSLLGSPKETIRKEACWAISNITAGNKNQIQAVLNENIFPALIHIMATAEFKTRKDAAWAITNTTSGGTVEQIQYMADQNCIPALCDLLTVTDVKIIQVALNGLENILKLGEQLARQTGAVNQYAILLEECYGLDKIEWLQSHENIYIYQKAFLIIERFFFSKFSY
;
A
#
# COMPACT_ATOMS: atom_id res chain seq x y z
N MET A 1 -0.52 -24.49 8.13
CA MET A 1 -0.70 -23.03 8.18
C MET A 1 -1.12 -22.40 6.84
N TYR A 2 -0.88 -23.04 5.68
CA TYR A 2 -1.41 -22.56 4.38
C TYR A 2 -2.81 -23.10 4.02
N ALA A 3 -3.21 -24.25 4.58
CA ALA A 3 -4.48 -24.90 4.25
C ALA A 3 -5.72 -24.23 4.86
N GLN A 4 -5.59 -23.55 6.00
CA GLN A 4 -6.72 -22.92 6.69
C GLN A 4 -7.18 -21.63 6.00
N THR A 5 -6.28 -20.90 5.34
CA THR A 5 -6.59 -19.63 4.66
C THR A 5 -7.36 -19.82 3.35
N GLN A 6 -7.19 -20.97 2.67
CA GLN A 6 -7.89 -21.25 1.41
C GLN A 6 -9.35 -21.69 1.63
N VAL A 7 -9.65 -22.37 2.75
CA VAL A 7 -11.01 -22.81 3.08
C VAL A 7 -11.91 -21.64 3.48
N ILE A 8 -11.36 -20.63 4.17
CA ILE A 8 -12.09 -19.43 4.61
C ILE A 8 -12.58 -18.60 3.41
N LEU A 9 -11.84 -18.58 2.29
CA LEU A 9 -12.26 -17.87 1.07
C LEU A 9 -13.50 -18.49 0.40
N ASN A 10 -13.77 -19.78 0.58
CA ASN A 10 -14.93 -20.46 -0.02
C ASN A 10 -16.26 -20.21 0.73
N CYS A 11 -16.27 -19.39 1.79
CA CYS A 11 -17.45 -19.17 2.65
C CYS A 11 -18.06 -17.75 2.55
N SER A 12 -17.89 -17.02 1.43
CA SER A 12 -18.37 -15.63 1.30
C SER A 12 -17.83 -14.71 2.41
N VAL A 13 -16.60 -14.94 2.86
CA VAL A 13 -16.00 -14.17 3.96
C VAL A 13 -15.66 -12.75 3.51
N LEU A 14 -15.28 -12.55 2.25
CA LEU A 14 -14.90 -11.23 1.73
C LEU A 14 -16.06 -10.21 1.69
N PRO A 15 -17.27 -10.55 1.18
CA PRO A 15 -18.43 -9.66 1.29
C PRO A 15 -18.78 -9.28 2.73
N ASN A 16 -18.68 -10.23 3.66
CA ASN A 16 -18.92 -9.98 5.08
C ASN A 16 -17.85 -9.05 5.67
N LEU A 17 -16.57 -9.27 5.35
CA LEU A 17 -15.49 -8.38 5.78
C LEU A 17 -15.69 -6.96 5.25
N LEU A 18 -16.11 -6.80 3.98
CA LEU A 18 -16.42 -5.50 3.41
C LEU A 18 -17.53 -4.78 4.19
N SER A 19 -18.61 -5.48 4.52
CA SER A 19 -19.69 -4.94 5.38
C SER A 19 -19.16 -4.50 6.75
N LEU A 20 -18.27 -5.31 7.36
CA LEU A 20 -17.67 -5.01 8.66
C LEU A 20 -16.71 -3.81 8.63
N LEU A 21 -16.08 -3.50 7.49
CA LEU A 21 -15.30 -2.26 7.32
C LEU A 21 -16.15 -0.99 7.49
N GLY A 22 -17.45 -1.07 7.17
CA GLY A 22 -18.41 0.02 7.39
C GLY A 22 -19.03 0.06 8.79
N SER A 23 -18.63 -0.84 9.70
CA SER A 23 -19.20 -0.91 11.05
C SER A 23 -18.95 0.38 11.83
N PRO A 24 -19.91 0.88 12.63
CA PRO A 24 -19.69 2.04 13.50
C PRO A 24 -18.69 1.75 14.64
N LYS A 25 -18.45 0.46 14.96
CA LYS A 25 -17.54 0.06 16.03
C LYS A 25 -16.11 -0.06 15.50
N GLU A 26 -15.22 0.79 16.01
CA GLU A 26 -13.80 0.81 15.63
C GLU A 26 -13.11 -0.54 15.82
N THR A 27 -13.43 -1.25 16.90
CA THR A 27 -12.87 -2.59 17.16
C THR A 27 -13.23 -3.59 16.06
N ILE A 28 -14.44 -3.51 15.50
CA ILE A 28 -14.88 -4.38 14.41
C ILE A 28 -14.14 -4.03 13.12
N ARG A 29 -14.01 -2.73 12.80
CA ARG A 29 -13.25 -2.28 11.63
C ARG A 29 -11.80 -2.75 11.69
N LYS A 30 -11.17 -2.60 12.86
CA LYS A 30 -9.79 -3.05 13.12
C LYS A 30 -9.63 -4.55 12.86
N GLU A 31 -10.48 -5.39 13.44
CA GLU A 31 -10.40 -6.85 13.23
C GLU A 31 -10.68 -7.24 11.77
N ALA A 32 -11.59 -6.52 11.08
CA ALA A 32 -11.84 -6.72 9.66
C ALA A 32 -10.61 -6.35 8.80
N CYS A 33 -9.98 -5.19 9.05
CA CYS A 33 -8.74 -4.79 8.38
C CYS A 33 -7.62 -5.81 8.62
N TRP A 34 -7.45 -6.26 9.86
CA TRP A 34 -6.45 -7.27 10.22
C TRP A 34 -6.70 -8.62 9.51
N ALA A 35 -7.96 -9.06 9.43
CA ALA A 35 -8.30 -10.27 8.69
C ALA A 35 -7.97 -10.12 7.18
N ILE A 36 -8.31 -8.97 6.58
CA ILE A 36 -8.00 -8.69 5.18
C ILE A 36 -6.49 -8.64 4.95
N SER A 37 -5.71 -8.02 5.85
CA SER A 37 -4.25 -7.95 5.70
C SER A 37 -3.61 -9.33 5.65
N ASN A 38 -4.14 -10.28 6.43
CA ASN A 38 -3.69 -11.67 6.41
C ASN A 38 -4.08 -12.40 5.12
N ILE A 39 -5.24 -12.10 4.53
CA ILE A 39 -5.65 -12.67 3.24
C ILE A 39 -4.75 -12.13 2.12
N THR A 40 -4.48 -10.83 2.11
CA THR A 40 -3.59 -10.19 1.10
C THR A 40 -2.12 -10.57 1.24
N ALA A 41 -1.69 -11.08 2.40
CA ALA A 41 -0.36 -11.68 2.58
C ALA A 41 -0.25 -13.09 1.97
N GLY A 42 -1.35 -13.62 1.44
CA GLY A 42 -1.45 -14.93 0.82
C GLY A 42 -0.95 -14.97 -0.62
N ASN A 43 -1.48 -15.91 -1.40
CA ASN A 43 -1.14 -16.06 -2.82
C ASN A 43 -1.93 -15.10 -3.72
N LYS A 44 -1.49 -14.99 -4.98
CA LYS A 44 -2.09 -14.11 -6.01
C LYS A 44 -3.58 -14.33 -6.24
N ASN A 45 -4.11 -15.55 -6.07
CA ASN A 45 -5.54 -15.81 -6.20
C ASN A 45 -6.32 -15.23 -5.02
N GLN A 46 -5.74 -15.24 -3.81
CA GLN A 46 -6.35 -14.62 -2.63
C GLN A 46 -6.38 -13.10 -2.76
N ILE A 47 -5.29 -12.51 -3.27
CA ILE A 47 -5.25 -11.09 -3.62
C ILE A 47 -6.32 -10.76 -4.68
N GLN A 48 -6.43 -11.58 -5.74
CA GLN A 48 -7.44 -11.38 -6.79
C GLN A 48 -8.87 -11.41 -6.23
N ALA A 49 -9.14 -12.33 -5.30
CA ALA A 49 -10.46 -12.40 -4.66
C ALA A 49 -10.81 -11.12 -3.90
N VAL A 50 -9.85 -10.53 -3.18
CA VAL A 50 -10.05 -9.24 -2.48
C VAL A 50 -10.28 -8.09 -3.46
N LEU A 51 -9.57 -8.07 -4.59
CA LEU A 51 -9.73 -7.06 -5.65
C LEU A 51 -11.14 -7.14 -6.27
N ASN A 52 -11.59 -8.34 -6.61
CA ASN A 52 -12.90 -8.58 -7.23
C ASN A 52 -14.08 -8.12 -6.35
N GLU A 53 -13.90 -8.15 -5.02
CA GLU A 53 -14.91 -7.74 -4.04
C GLU A 53 -14.87 -6.22 -3.75
N ASN A 54 -14.07 -5.43 -4.48
CA ASN A 54 -13.96 -3.98 -4.32
C ASN A 54 -13.63 -3.53 -2.88
N ILE A 55 -12.79 -4.29 -2.18
CA ILE A 55 -12.40 -4.01 -0.80
C ILE A 55 -11.40 -2.84 -0.69
N PHE A 56 -10.52 -2.65 -1.68
CA PHE A 56 -9.46 -1.64 -1.62
C PHE A 56 -9.95 -0.20 -1.45
N PRO A 57 -10.99 0.28 -2.17
CA PRO A 57 -11.55 1.61 -1.92
C PRO A 57 -11.95 1.83 -0.45
N ALA A 58 -12.53 0.83 0.21
CA ALA A 58 -12.89 0.90 1.63
C ALA A 58 -11.66 0.95 2.54
N LEU A 59 -10.61 0.16 2.24
CA LEU A 59 -9.34 0.21 2.97
C LEU A 59 -8.65 1.58 2.86
N ILE A 60 -8.65 2.17 1.66
CA ILE A 60 -8.07 3.50 1.40
C ILE A 60 -8.84 4.58 2.17
N HIS A 61 -10.18 4.51 2.18
CA HIS A 61 -10.99 5.39 3.00
C HIS A 61 -10.69 5.26 4.50
N ILE A 62 -10.51 4.03 4.98
CA ILE A 62 -10.13 3.74 6.38
C ILE A 62 -8.75 4.32 6.71
N MET A 63 -7.77 4.20 5.81
CA MET A 63 -6.44 4.80 5.99
C MET A 63 -6.49 6.31 6.17
N ALA A 64 -7.48 6.98 5.59
CA ALA A 64 -7.66 8.43 5.72
C ALA A 64 -8.47 8.84 6.97
N THR A 65 -9.45 8.02 7.40
CA THR A 65 -10.49 8.48 8.34
C THR A 65 -10.53 7.74 9.68
N ALA A 66 -10.02 6.52 9.78
CA ALA A 66 -10.13 5.70 10.98
C ALA A 66 -9.10 6.06 12.05
N GLU A 67 -9.21 5.47 13.25
CA GLU A 67 -8.19 5.66 14.27
C GLU A 67 -6.87 5.03 13.84
N PHE A 68 -5.78 5.55 14.38
CA PHE A 68 -4.43 5.11 14.02
C PHE A 68 -4.26 3.59 14.07
N LYS A 69 -4.83 2.90 15.08
CA LYS A 69 -4.72 1.45 15.21
C LYS A 69 -5.29 0.70 14.00
N THR A 70 -6.43 1.13 13.47
CA THR A 70 -7.09 0.50 12.31
C THR A 70 -6.40 0.89 11.01
N ARG A 71 -5.93 2.15 10.90
CA ARG A 71 -5.14 2.62 9.74
C ARG A 71 -3.91 1.74 9.50
N LYS A 72 -3.26 1.27 10.58
CA LYS A 72 -2.11 0.35 10.49
C LYS A 72 -2.44 -0.94 9.77
N ASP A 73 -3.54 -1.60 10.14
CA ASP A 73 -3.91 -2.88 9.56
C ASP A 73 -4.35 -2.71 8.09
N ALA A 74 -5.02 -1.61 7.75
CA ALA A 74 -5.34 -1.27 6.37
C ALA A 74 -4.07 -1.01 5.53
N ALA A 75 -3.07 -0.32 6.09
CA ALA A 75 -1.79 -0.09 5.43
C ALA A 75 -1.04 -1.41 5.13
N TRP A 76 -1.06 -2.34 6.08
CA TRP A 76 -0.49 -3.68 5.88
C TRP A 76 -1.17 -4.42 4.74
N ALA A 77 -2.50 -4.35 4.62
CA ALA A 77 -3.22 -4.99 3.53
C ALA A 77 -2.77 -4.46 2.15
N ILE A 78 -2.64 -3.14 2.01
CA ILE A 78 -2.15 -2.51 0.77
C ILE A 78 -0.70 -2.95 0.48
N THR A 79 0.20 -2.83 1.45
CA THR A 79 1.62 -3.16 1.24
C THR A 79 1.82 -4.65 0.92
N ASN A 80 1.04 -5.55 1.54
CA ASN A 80 1.07 -6.98 1.21
C ASN A 80 0.69 -7.23 -0.25
N THR A 81 -0.35 -6.56 -0.75
CA THR A 81 -0.73 -6.63 -2.16
C THR A 81 0.35 -6.10 -3.09
N THR A 82 0.99 -4.96 -2.77
CA THR A 82 2.11 -4.45 -3.59
C THR A 82 3.33 -5.37 -3.61
N SER A 83 3.50 -6.21 -2.59
CA SER A 83 4.65 -7.11 -2.46
C SER A 83 4.40 -8.48 -3.09
N GLY A 84 3.17 -9.00 -3.02
CA GLY A 84 2.81 -10.35 -3.47
C GLY A 84 1.97 -10.43 -4.76
N GLY A 85 1.43 -9.31 -5.21
CA GLY A 85 0.53 -9.23 -6.36
C GLY A 85 1.22 -9.40 -7.72
N THR A 86 0.44 -9.60 -8.78
CA THR A 86 0.92 -9.45 -10.16
C THR A 86 0.97 -7.98 -10.58
N VAL A 87 1.61 -7.70 -11.73
CA VAL A 87 1.68 -6.36 -12.34
C VAL A 87 0.28 -5.75 -12.45
N GLU A 88 -0.68 -6.51 -12.95
CA GLU A 88 -2.07 -6.08 -13.19
C GLU A 88 -2.81 -5.81 -11.87
N GLN A 89 -2.57 -6.64 -10.85
CA GLN A 89 -3.19 -6.48 -9.52
C GLN A 89 -2.69 -5.24 -8.81
N ILE A 90 -1.37 -5.00 -8.85
CA ILE A 90 -0.75 -3.83 -8.24
C ILE A 90 -1.17 -2.57 -9.01
N GLN A 91 -1.21 -2.63 -10.35
CA GLN A 91 -1.69 -1.52 -11.18
C GLN A 91 -3.14 -1.14 -10.85
N TYR A 92 -4.06 -2.11 -10.86
CA TYR A 92 -5.46 -1.85 -10.50
C TYR A 92 -5.59 -1.16 -9.14
N MET A 93 -4.84 -1.64 -8.14
CA MET A 93 -4.85 -1.07 -6.80
C MET A 93 -4.22 0.34 -6.77
N ALA A 94 -3.13 0.57 -7.52
CA ALA A 94 -2.48 1.88 -7.61
C ALA A 94 -3.42 2.94 -8.20
N ASP A 95 -4.23 2.53 -9.17
CA ASP A 95 -5.25 3.37 -9.82
C ASP A 95 -6.43 3.74 -8.88
N GLN A 96 -6.55 3.11 -7.70
CA GLN A 96 -7.58 3.44 -6.69
C GLN A 96 -7.18 4.58 -5.74
N ASN A 97 -6.20 5.41 -6.08
CA ASN A 97 -5.66 6.49 -5.21
C ASN A 97 -5.00 5.99 -3.92
N CYS A 98 -4.28 4.86 -3.96
CA CYS A 98 -3.58 4.37 -2.76
C CYS A 98 -2.30 5.17 -2.44
N ILE A 99 -1.69 5.84 -3.43
CA ILE A 99 -0.43 6.57 -3.26
C ILE A 99 -0.57 7.72 -2.24
N PRO A 100 -1.53 8.65 -2.35
CA PRO A 100 -1.72 9.70 -1.35
C PRO A 100 -1.94 9.14 0.06
N ALA A 101 -2.73 8.07 0.19
CA ALA A 101 -3.00 7.43 1.47
C ALA A 101 -1.74 6.82 2.11
N LEU A 102 -0.83 6.24 1.31
CA LEU A 102 0.47 5.78 1.79
C LEU A 102 1.39 6.95 2.16
N CYS A 103 1.38 8.04 1.40
CA CYS A 103 2.16 9.24 1.70
C CYS A 103 1.76 9.88 3.03
N ASP A 104 0.48 9.84 3.42
CA ASP A 104 0.03 10.33 4.74
C ASP A 104 0.53 9.49 5.92
N LEU A 105 0.97 8.25 5.67
CA LEU A 105 1.59 7.41 6.68
C LEU A 105 3.09 7.67 6.85
N LEU A 106 3.71 8.45 5.97
CA LEU A 106 5.13 8.79 6.10
C LEU A 106 5.42 9.78 7.24
N THR A 107 4.41 10.53 7.68
CA THR A 107 4.54 11.57 8.71
C THR A 107 4.09 11.10 10.11
N VAL A 108 3.81 9.81 10.28
CA VAL A 108 3.43 9.24 11.59
C VAL A 108 4.68 8.96 12.43
N THR A 109 4.50 8.70 13.72
CA THR A 109 5.63 8.43 14.64
C THR A 109 6.02 6.95 14.73
N ASP A 110 5.14 6.04 14.29
CA ASP A 110 5.40 4.60 14.34
C ASP A 110 6.35 4.18 13.20
N VAL A 111 7.60 3.93 13.57
CA VAL A 111 8.69 3.52 12.67
C VAL A 111 8.28 2.36 11.75
N LYS A 112 7.54 1.37 12.27
CA LYS A 112 7.16 0.21 11.47
C LYS A 112 6.19 0.61 10.36
N ILE A 113 5.31 1.58 10.63
CA ILE A 113 4.31 2.03 9.66
C ILE A 113 4.93 2.92 8.59
N ILE A 114 5.90 3.77 8.95
CA ILE A 114 6.69 4.51 7.97
C ILE A 114 7.39 3.51 7.02
N GLN A 115 8.00 2.45 7.56
CA GLN A 115 8.65 1.42 6.75
C GLN A 115 7.66 0.67 5.84
N VAL A 116 6.47 0.34 6.34
CA VAL A 116 5.40 -0.31 5.55
C VAL A 116 4.96 0.60 4.40
N ALA A 117 4.79 1.90 4.66
CA ALA A 117 4.44 2.88 3.65
C ALA A 117 5.54 3.06 2.59
N LEU A 118 6.80 3.21 3.01
CA LEU A 118 7.95 3.31 2.10
C LEU A 118 8.08 2.06 1.22
N ASN A 119 7.89 0.86 1.78
CA ASN A 119 7.91 -0.38 1.00
C ASN A 119 6.78 -0.45 -0.02
N GLY A 120 5.56 -0.05 0.37
CA GLY A 120 4.41 0.01 -0.55
C GLY A 120 4.66 0.96 -1.71
N LEU A 121 5.13 2.18 -1.41
CA LEU A 121 5.47 3.19 -2.42
C LEU A 121 6.61 2.72 -3.33
N GLU A 122 7.67 2.14 -2.79
CA GLU A 122 8.78 1.61 -3.59
C GLU A 122 8.31 0.52 -4.57
N ASN A 123 7.45 -0.39 -4.13
CA ASN A 123 6.90 -1.45 -4.99
C ASN A 123 6.06 -0.87 -6.15
N ILE A 124 5.26 0.16 -5.87
CA ILE A 124 4.46 0.85 -6.90
C ILE A 124 5.38 1.61 -7.86
N LEU A 125 6.45 2.25 -7.38
CA LEU A 125 7.43 2.93 -8.23
C LEU A 125 8.19 1.93 -9.13
N LYS A 126 8.56 0.75 -8.61
CA LYS A 126 9.15 -0.35 -9.40
C LYS A 126 8.22 -0.83 -10.50
N LEU A 127 6.92 -0.99 -10.19
CA LEU A 127 5.91 -1.32 -11.19
C LEU A 127 5.86 -0.26 -12.29
N GLY A 128 5.81 1.02 -11.92
CA GLY A 128 5.78 2.11 -12.89
C GLY A 128 7.03 2.17 -13.77
N GLU A 129 8.21 1.89 -13.21
CA GLU A 129 9.46 1.76 -13.98
C GLU A 129 9.37 0.60 -14.98
N GLN A 130 8.81 -0.54 -14.58
CA GLN A 130 8.61 -1.69 -15.47
C GLN A 130 7.66 -1.36 -16.62
N LEU A 131 6.52 -0.71 -16.35
CA LEU A 131 5.54 -0.32 -17.37
C LEU A 131 6.10 0.76 -18.32
N ALA A 132 6.84 1.72 -17.78
CA ALA A 132 7.55 2.74 -18.55
C ALA A 132 8.54 2.12 -19.54
N ARG A 133 9.32 1.12 -19.12
CA ARG A 133 10.26 0.41 -20.01
C ARG A 133 9.56 -0.36 -21.13
N GLN A 134 8.36 -0.88 -20.90
CA GLN A 134 7.59 -1.62 -21.89
C GLN A 134 6.91 -0.71 -22.93
N THR A 135 6.45 0.46 -22.49
CA THR A 135 5.67 1.40 -23.33
C THR A 135 6.51 2.53 -23.92
N GLY A 136 7.72 2.75 -23.41
CA GLY A 136 8.54 3.93 -23.71
C GLY A 136 8.04 5.22 -23.04
N ALA A 137 7.04 5.12 -22.16
CA ALA A 137 6.48 6.25 -21.43
C ALA A 137 7.30 6.58 -20.17
N VAL A 138 6.93 7.67 -19.49
CA VAL A 138 7.46 8.03 -18.17
C VAL A 138 6.76 7.23 -17.06
N ASN A 139 7.41 7.11 -15.89
CA ASN A 139 6.81 6.47 -14.73
C ASN A 139 5.67 7.34 -14.15
N GLN A 140 4.42 7.02 -14.51
CA GLN A 140 3.25 7.76 -14.06
C GLN A 140 3.10 7.83 -12.54
N TYR A 141 3.52 6.79 -11.82
CA TYR A 141 3.41 6.76 -10.36
C TYR A 141 4.45 7.66 -9.69
N ALA A 142 5.61 7.88 -10.32
CA ALA A 142 6.57 8.87 -9.85
C ALA A 142 6.00 10.29 -9.98
N ILE A 143 5.30 10.58 -11.08
CA ILE A 143 4.61 11.86 -11.28
C ILE A 143 3.52 12.05 -10.22
N LEU A 144 2.66 11.04 -10.02
CA LEU A 144 1.58 11.13 -9.02
C LEU A 144 2.13 11.32 -7.59
N LEU A 145 3.26 10.68 -7.27
CA LEU A 145 3.93 10.85 -5.98
C LEU A 145 4.45 12.28 -5.79
N GLU A 146 4.98 12.92 -6.84
CA GLU A 146 5.37 14.34 -6.83
C GLU A 146 4.13 15.25 -6.64
N GLU A 147 3.07 15.02 -7.41
CA GLU A 147 1.84 15.83 -7.37
C GLU A 147 1.13 15.79 -6.01
N CYS A 148 1.25 14.70 -5.26
CA CYS A 148 0.66 14.58 -3.93
C CYS A 148 1.61 14.97 -2.78
N TYR A 149 2.71 15.67 -3.05
CA TYR A 149 3.76 16.04 -2.08
C TYR A 149 4.38 14.83 -1.37
N GLY A 150 4.30 13.66 -1.99
CA GLY A 150 4.88 12.43 -1.46
C GLY A 150 6.41 12.46 -1.52
N LEU A 151 6.98 13.05 -2.58
CA LEU A 151 8.43 13.21 -2.71
C LEU A 151 9.01 14.06 -1.57
N ASP A 152 8.42 15.22 -1.26
CA ASP A 152 8.86 16.08 -0.16
C ASP A 152 8.86 15.36 1.20
N LYS A 153 7.82 14.53 1.43
CA LYS A 153 7.73 13.70 2.65
C LYS A 153 8.85 12.65 2.70
N ILE A 154 9.21 12.04 1.57
CA ILE A 154 10.32 11.08 1.51
C ILE A 154 11.67 11.80 1.69
N GLU A 155 11.84 12.98 1.14
CA GLU A 155 13.05 13.81 1.35
C GLU A 155 13.23 14.16 2.83
N TRP A 156 12.15 14.55 3.52
CA TRP A 156 12.20 14.82 4.94
C TRP A 156 12.66 13.61 5.77
N LEU A 157 12.28 12.39 5.35
CA LEU A 157 12.71 11.14 5.99
C LEU A 157 14.22 10.85 5.84
N GLN A 158 14.95 11.59 4.98
CA GLN A 158 16.42 11.54 4.94
C GLN A 158 17.08 12.20 6.18
N SER A 159 16.31 12.81 7.08
CA SER A 159 16.79 13.29 8.38
C SER A 159 16.32 12.42 9.55
N HIS A 160 15.63 11.31 9.28
CA HIS A 160 15.02 10.48 10.31
C HIS A 160 16.07 9.72 11.14
N GLU A 161 15.92 9.71 12.47
CA GLU A 161 16.89 9.09 13.40
C GLU A 161 17.08 7.58 13.17
N ASN A 162 16.01 6.91 12.72
CA ASN A 162 16.07 5.51 12.32
C ASN A 162 16.83 5.33 10.98
N ILE A 163 18.01 4.70 11.06
CA ILE A 163 18.90 4.49 9.91
C ILE A 163 18.25 3.72 8.75
N TYR A 164 17.34 2.79 9.03
CA TYR A 164 16.67 2.02 7.98
C TYR A 164 15.67 2.88 7.20
N ILE A 165 14.97 3.79 7.88
CA ILE A 165 14.07 4.75 7.22
C ILE A 165 14.89 5.72 6.36
N TYR A 166 15.96 6.29 6.93
CA TYR A 166 16.89 7.15 6.22
C TYR A 166 17.42 6.49 4.93
N GLN A 167 18.02 5.30 5.06
CA GLN A 167 18.58 4.58 3.92
C GLN A 167 17.53 4.25 2.86
N LYS A 168 16.33 3.85 3.29
CA LYS A 168 15.24 3.50 2.38
C LYS A 168 14.76 4.73 1.61
N ALA A 169 14.57 5.86 2.28
CA ALA A 169 14.20 7.12 1.65
C ALA A 169 15.25 7.58 0.64
N PHE A 170 16.54 7.52 1.02
CA PHE A 170 17.66 7.82 0.13
C PHE A 170 17.62 6.99 -1.16
N LEU A 171 17.51 5.66 -1.04
CA LEU A 171 17.50 4.75 -2.18
C LEU A 171 16.28 4.96 -3.10
N ILE A 172 15.12 5.30 -2.55
CA ILE A 172 13.92 5.60 -3.36
C ILE A 172 14.18 6.85 -4.21
N ILE A 173 14.70 7.91 -3.61
CA ILE A 173 14.97 9.17 -4.32
C ILE A 173 16.06 8.94 -5.38
N GLU A 174 17.20 8.33 -4.98
CA GLU A 174 18.32 8.01 -5.88
C GLU A 174 17.87 7.20 -7.11
N ARG A 175 17.04 6.19 -6.90
CA ARG A 175 16.64 5.29 -7.98
C ARG A 175 15.60 5.90 -8.91
N PHE A 176 14.58 6.57 -8.37
CA PHE A 176 13.39 6.93 -9.15
C PHE A 176 13.32 8.40 -9.55
N PHE A 177 14.09 9.28 -8.88
CA PHE A 177 13.95 10.74 -9.02
C PHE A 177 15.26 11.45 -9.40
N PHE A 178 16.45 10.90 -9.10
CA PHE A 178 17.72 11.56 -9.43
C PHE A 178 18.05 11.63 -10.93
N SER A 179 17.52 10.75 -11.78
CA SER A 179 17.75 10.80 -13.22
C SER A 179 17.15 12.03 -13.92
N LYS A 180 16.34 12.84 -13.22
CA LYS A 180 15.80 14.12 -13.70
C LYS A 180 16.75 15.32 -13.53
N PHE A 181 17.85 15.20 -12.78
CA PHE A 181 18.74 16.31 -12.42
C PHE A 181 20.08 16.36 -13.18
N SER A 182 20.26 15.50 -14.19
CA SER A 182 21.42 15.54 -15.08
C SER A 182 21.14 16.46 -16.28
N TYR A 183 21.23 17.78 -16.07
CA TYR A 183 21.34 18.76 -17.15
C TYR A 183 22.68 19.50 -17.05
#